data_AF-A0AAV5XSG0-F1
#
_entry.id   AF-A0AAV5XSG0-F1
#
_cell.length_a   1.000
_cell.length_b   1.000
_cell.length_c   1.000
_cell.angle_alpha   90.00
_cell.angle_beta   90.00
_cell.angle_gamma   90.00
#
_symmetry.space_group_name_H-M   'P 1'
#
loop_
_entity.id
_entity.type
_entity.pdbx_description
1 polymer ?
#
loop_
_entity_poly.entity_id
_entity_poly.type
_entity_poly.pdbx_seq_one_letter_code
_entity_poly.pdbx_strand_id
1 'polypeptide(L)'
;FSDIRGFTSMSEKMTPEDVVTFLREYLTVMTEAVFTHGGTVDKYIGDAIMALYNVPFEAADHAAQAVRTALAFQERLKPLAERFTARYGGTLACGVGIHTGDAVVGTIGSEQRLEYTAIGDTINLGSRLEGLTKDFNVPVIISEATYLEVRELFGTRDLGEVTVKGKAIPVKIYAVLPHQARREPRVAMEGRAAVSDGEVTVAAEIGDLSRGGVALRALAKPLDRGQIVALRLELPGQARPVTVVKAEVMWAQEDRAGLRVVDASEEDRAALAELALRSAERGADATR
;
A
#
# COMPACT_ATOMS: atom_id res chain seq x y z
N PHE A 1 -12.51 0.70 6.53
CA PHE A 1 -13.35 1.90 6.37
C PHE A 1 -12.55 2.98 5.70
N SER A 2 -13.17 3.78 4.84
CA SER A 2 -12.56 4.99 4.27
C SER A 2 -13.54 6.15 4.27
N ASP A 3 -13.04 7.39 4.27
CA ASP A 3 -13.82 8.64 4.22
C ASP A 3 -13.06 9.69 3.41
N ILE A 4 -13.76 10.61 2.73
CA ILE A 4 -13.11 11.70 2.01
C ILE A 4 -12.97 12.92 2.93
N ARG A 5 -11.72 13.34 3.14
CA ARG A 5 -11.41 14.58 3.82
C ARG A 5 -11.64 15.77 2.90
N GLY A 6 -12.31 16.79 3.43
CA GLY A 6 -12.63 18.01 2.70
C GLY A 6 -13.85 17.90 1.80
N PHE A 7 -14.49 16.73 1.71
CA PHE A 7 -15.67 16.56 0.87
C PHE A 7 -16.84 17.44 1.29
N THR A 8 -17.19 17.49 2.58
CA THR A 8 -18.28 18.34 3.08
C THR A 8 -18.09 19.79 2.66
N SER A 9 -16.93 20.39 2.96
CA SER A 9 -16.63 21.79 2.60
C SER A 9 -16.55 22.04 1.09
N MET A 10 -16.17 21.04 0.31
CA MET A 10 -16.17 21.14 -1.15
C MET A 10 -17.59 21.04 -1.72
N SER A 11 -18.40 20.11 -1.19
CA SER A 11 -19.77 19.84 -1.65
C SER A 11 -20.71 21.03 -1.47
N GLU A 12 -20.47 21.88 -0.47
CA GLU A 12 -21.20 23.14 -0.27
C GLU A 12 -21.05 24.13 -1.43
N LYS A 13 -20.03 23.96 -2.27
CA LYS A 13 -19.76 24.80 -3.46
C LYS A 13 -20.24 24.16 -4.76
N MET A 14 -20.78 22.94 -4.69
CA MET A 14 -21.21 22.16 -5.84
C MET A 14 -22.73 22.22 -5.98
N THR A 15 -23.23 22.10 -7.20
CA THR A 15 -24.66 21.84 -7.37
C THR A 15 -25.00 20.41 -6.93
N PRO A 16 -26.25 20.10 -6.55
CA PRO A 16 -26.64 18.73 -6.22
C PRO A 16 -26.29 17.70 -7.31
N GLU A 17 -26.42 18.07 -8.58
CA GLU A 17 -26.07 17.22 -9.73
C GLU A 17 -24.56 16.96 -9.81
N ASP A 18 -23.75 17.98 -9.56
CA ASP A 18 -22.29 17.87 -9.51
C ASP A 18 -21.86 16.98 -8.32
N VAL A 19 -22.51 17.09 -7.16
CA VAL A 19 -22.24 16.22 -5.99
C VAL A 19 -22.52 14.77 -6.32
N VAL A 20 -23.67 14.48 -6.94
CA VAL A 20 -24.05 13.11 -7.35
C VAL A 20 -23.07 12.56 -8.38
N THR A 21 -22.63 13.39 -9.33
CA THR A 21 -21.63 13.01 -10.34
C THR A 21 -20.30 12.67 -9.70
N PHE A 22 -19.82 13.52 -8.79
CA PHE A 22 -18.58 13.27 -8.04
C PHE A 22 -18.65 11.98 -7.23
N LEU A 23 -19.71 11.80 -6.43
CA LEU A 23 -19.88 10.60 -5.61
C LEU A 23 -19.91 9.35 -6.49
N ARG A 24 -20.61 9.38 -7.62
CA ARG A 24 -20.63 8.25 -8.55
C ARG A 24 -19.23 7.94 -9.08
N GLU A 25 -18.49 8.93 -9.56
CA GLU A 25 -17.13 8.74 -10.08
C GLU A 25 -16.18 8.20 -9.00
N TYR A 26 -16.18 8.83 -7.82
CA TYR A 26 -15.35 8.42 -6.70
C TYR A 26 -15.67 6.99 -6.25
N LEU A 27 -16.95 6.70 -5.95
CA LEU A 27 -17.35 5.38 -5.46
C LEU A 27 -17.07 4.29 -6.50
N THR A 28 -17.20 4.58 -7.79
CA THR A 28 -16.86 3.62 -8.87
C THR A 28 -15.38 3.26 -8.83
N VAL A 29 -14.51 4.27 -8.86
CA VAL A 29 -13.04 4.08 -8.92
C VAL A 29 -12.50 3.37 -7.67
N MET A 30 -13.06 3.68 -6.50
CA MET A 30 -12.68 3.03 -5.24
C MET A 30 -13.23 1.61 -5.13
N THR A 31 -14.46 1.38 -5.57
CA THR A 31 -15.06 0.03 -5.58
C THR A 31 -14.29 -0.92 -6.49
N GLU A 32 -13.85 -0.45 -7.66
CA GLU A 32 -12.96 -1.22 -8.53
C GLU A 32 -11.65 -1.61 -7.83
N ALA A 33 -11.08 -0.72 -7.01
CA ALA A 33 -9.88 -1.05 -6.24
C ALA A 33 -10.16 -2.10 -5.16
N VAL A 34 -11.30 -2.02 -4.47
CA VAL A 34 -11.73 -3.06 -3.51
C VAL A 34 -11.82 -4.41 -4.20
N PHE A 35 -12.50 -4.50 -5.34
CA PHE A 35 -12.66 -5.75 -6.09
C PHE A 35 -11.36 -6.27 -6.69
N THR A 36 -10.49 -5.38 -7.18
CA THR A 36 -9.16 -5.75 -7.71
C THR A 36 -8.32 -6.51 -6.67
N HIS A 37 -8.51 -6.20 -5.40
CA HIS A 37 -7.82 -6.84 -4.28
C HIS A 37 -8.69 -7.84 -3.52
N GLY A 38 -9.77 -8.35 -4.15
CA GLY A 38 -10.58 -9.43 -3.58
C GLY A 38 -11.39 -9.04 -2.34
N GLY A 39 -11.57 -7.74 -2.09
CA GLY A 39 -12.48 -7.26 -1.05
C GLY A 39 -13.94 -7.29 -1.51
N THR A 40 -14.85 -7.31 -0.55
CA THR A 40 -16.28 -7.16 -0.75
C THR A 40 -16.71 -5.78 -0.25
N VAL A 41 -17.34 -4.96 -1.10
CA VAL A 41 -17.99 -3.73 -0.63
C VAL A 41 -19.24 -4.11 0.15
N ASP A 42 -19.28 -3.72 1.42
CA ASP A 42 -20.38 -3.98 2.33
C ASP A 42 -21.46 -2.90 2.18
N LYS A 43 -21.09 -1.63 2.36
CA LYS A 43 -21.98 -0.49 2.11
C LYS A 43 -21.25 0.83 1.90
N TYR A 44 -22.00 1.79 1.36
CA TYR A 44 -21.63 3.21 1.30
C TYR A 44 -22.37 3.97 2.40
N ILE A 45 -21.68 4.91 3.05
CA ILE A 45 -22.23 5.77 4.11
C ILE A 45 -21.89 7.22 3.72
N GLY A 46 -22.69 7.81 2.84
CA GLY A 46 -22.31 9.06 2.19
C GLY A 46 -21.14 8.84 1.23
N ASP A 47 -20.03 9.54 1.46
CA ASP A 47 -18.74 9.35 0.76
C ASP A 47 -17.84 8.28 1.40
N ALA A 48 -18.25 7.73 2.55
CA ALA A 48 -17.51 6.68 3.22
C ALA A 48 -17.77 5.29 2.61
N ILE A 49 -16.75 4.45 2.58
CA ILE A 49 -16.80 3.07 2.07
C ILE A 49 -16.45 2.10 3.19
N MET A 50 -17.33 1.13 3.41
CA MET A 50 -17.04 -0.06 4.21
C MET A 50 -16.75 -1.23 3.27
N ALA A 51 -15.56 -1.80 3.40
CA ALA A 51 -15.15 -2.99 2.66
C ALA A 51 -14.70 -4.06 3.65
N LEU A 52 -15.09 -5.30 3.36
CA LEU A 52 -14.76 -6.49 4.13
C LEU A 52 -13.81 -7.36 3.32
N TYR A 53 -12.91 -8.04 4.01
CA TYR A 53 -12.00 -9.02 3.42
C TYR A 53 -12.12 -10.32 4.23
N ASN A 54 -11.68 -11.43 3.64
CA ASN A 54 -11.90 -12.77 4.21
C ASN A 54 -13.38 -13.17 4.25
N VAL A 55 -14.22 -12.57 3.40
CA VAL A 55 -15.65 -12.86 3.23
C VAL A 55 -16.07 -12.68 1.76
N PRO A 56 -17.04 -13.46 1.26
CA PRO A 56 -17.66 -14.62 1.93
C PRO A 56 -16.74 -15.86 1.94
N PHE A 57 -15.58 -15.78 1.28
CA PHE A 57 -14.59 -16.84 1.20
C PHE A 57 -13.36 -16.49 2.02
N GLU A 58 -12.73 -17.52 2.59
CA GLU A 58 -11.47 -17.39 3.30
C GLU A 58 -10.35 -16.97 2.34
N ALA A 59 -9.49 -16.06 2.79
CA ALA A 59 -8.34 -15.54 2.06
C ALA A 59 -7.21 -15.26 3.05
N ALA A 60 -6.20 -16.14 3.10
CA ALA A 60 -5.12 -16.05 4.09
C ALA A 60 -4.30 -14.74 4.02
N ASP A 61 -4.29 -14.05 2.87
CA ASP A 61 -3.60 -12.78 2.67
C ASP A 61 -4.53 -11.56 2.78
N HIS A 62 -5.72 -11.72 3.37
CA HIS A 62 -6.76 -10.69 3.43
C HIS A 62 -6.28 -9.35 4.00
N ALA A 63 -5.43 -9.35 5.04
CA ALA A 63 -4.89 -8.12 5.61
C ALA A 63 -3.96 -7.40 4.63
N ALA A 64 -3.14 -8.14 3.90
CA ALA A 64 -2.27 -7.56 2.88
C ALA A 64 -3.08 -6.99 1.72
N GLN A 65 -4.16 -7.65 1.33
CA GLN A 65 -5.07 -7.15 0.29
C GLN A 65 -5.80 -5.87 0.73
N ALA A 66 -6.28 -5.81 1.98
CA ALA A 66 -6.89 -4.60 2.53
C ALA A 66 -5.92 -3.40 2.51
N VAL A 67 -4.64 -3.63 2.84
CA VAL A 67 -3.60 -2.58 2.77
C VAL A 67 -3.32 -2.17 1.32
N ARG A 68 -3.27 -3.11 0.37
CA ARG A 68 -3.12 -2.78 -1.07
C ARG A 68 -4.26 -1.92 -1.57
N THR A 69 -5.50 -2.23 -1.19
CA THR A 69 -6.66 -1.41 -1.50
C THR A 69 -6.53 0.00 -0.94
N ALA A 70 -6.13 0.13 0.33
CA ALA A 70 -5.94 1.45 0.94
C ALA A 70 -4.89 2.29 0.20
N LEU A 71 -3.79 1.68 -0.22
CA LEU A 71 -2.78 2.34 -1.04
C LEU A 71 -3.31 2.70 -2.44
N ALA A 72 -4.07 1.79 -3.07
CA ALA A 72 -4.71 2.02 -4.36
C ALA A 72 -5.73 3.16 -4.29
N PHE A 73 -6.45 3.32 -3.17
CA PHE A 73 -7.35 4.46 -2.95
C PHE A 73 -6.59 5.78 -3.03
N GLN A 74 -5.43 5.86 -2.39
CA GLN A 74 -4.60 7.07 -2.42
C GLN A 74 -4.13 7.40 -3.84
N GLU A 75 -3.67 6.40 -4.59
CA GLU A 75 -3.19 6.61 -5.96
C GLU A 75 -4.32 6.96 -6.92
N ARG A 76 -5.46 6.27 -6.84
CA ARG A 76 -6.60 6.49 -7.72
C ARG A 76 -7.36 7.79 -7.41
N LEU A 77 -7.27 8.30 -6.17
CA LEU A 77 -7.86 9.57 -5.82
C LEU A 77 -7.13 10.75 -6.46
N LYS A 78 -5.81 10.69 -6.66
CA LYS A 78 -5.00 11.81 -7.21
C LYS A 78 -5.62 12.48 -8.46
N PRO A 79 -5.92 11.75 -9.56
CA PRO A 79 -6.47 12.38 -10.76
C PRO A 79 -7.87 12.97 -10.53
N LEU A 80 -8.69 12.38 -9.65
CA LEU A 80 -9.99 12.93 -9.28
C LEU A 80 -9.78 14.20 -8.44
N ALA A 81 -8.90 14.16 -7.45
CA ALA A 81 -8.59 15.28 -6.59
C ALA A 81 -8.09 16.48 -7.39
N GLU A 82 -7.20 16.28 -8.37
CA GLU A 82 -6.71 17.34 -9.27
C GLU A 82 -7.86 17.99 -10.07
N ARG A 83 -8.70 17.18 -10.72
CA ARG A 83 -9.82 17.67 -11.53
C ARG A 83 -10.84 18.47 -10.72
N PHE A 84 -11.23 17.95 -9.55
CA PHE A 84 -12.24 18.58 -8.71
C PHE A 84 -11.69 19.79 -7.94
N THR A 85 -10.44 19.72 -7.49
CA THR A 85 -9.76 20.88 -6.88
C THR A 85 -9.63 22.02 -7.89
N ALA A 86 -9.31 21.73 -9.15
CA ALA A 86 -9.24 22.76 -10.19
C ALA A 86 -10.60 23.43 -10.45
N ARG A 87 -11.71 22.70 -10.31
CA ARG A 87 -13.06 23.20 -10.58
C ARG A 87 -13.72 23.90 -9.39
N TYR A 88 -13.53 23.42 -8.16
CA TYR A 88 -14.25 23.89 -6.97
C TYR A 88 -13.33 24.42 -5.85
N GLY A 89 -12.02 24.33 -6.03
CA GLY A 89 -11.02 24.65 -5.01
C GLY A 89 -10.95 23.62 -3.88
N GLY A 90 -10.02 23.84 -2.94
CA GLY A 90 -9.84 22.96 -1.77
C GLY A 90 -8.79 21.88 -1.99
N THR A 91 -8.81 20.84 -1.15
CA THR A 91 -7.93 19.68 -1.29
C THR A 91 -8.73 18.45 -0.88
N LEU A 92 -8.77 17.46 -1.76
CA LEU A 92 -9.39 16.17 -1.49
C LEU A 92 -8.32 15.17 -1.08
N ALA A 93 -8.54 14.52 0.05
CA ALA A 93 -7.73 13.41 0.53
C ALA A 93 -8.65 12.30 1.04
N CYS A 94 -8.14 11.08 1.15
CA CYS A 94 -8.90 9.96 1.68
C CYS A 94 -8.21 9.40 2.93
N GLY A 95 -8.96 9.31 4.02
CA GLY A 95 -8.54 8.57 5.21
C GLY A 95 -8.97 7.11 5.09
N VAL A 96 -8.09 6.17 5.44
CA VAL A 96 -8.43 4.74 5.48
C VAL A 96 -8.00 4.13 6.82
N GLY A 97 -8.95 3.50 7.51
CA GLY A 97 -8.74 2.72 8.72
C GLY A 97 -8.92 1.23 8.47
N ILE A 98 -7.93 0.43 8.88
CA ILE A 98 -7.94 -1.03 8.73
C ILE A 98 -7.70 -1.70 10.10
N HIS A 99 -8.57 -2.65 10.43
CA HIS A 99 -8.41 -3.51 11.58
C HIS A 99 -8.70 -4.96 11.20
N THR A 100 -7.95 -5.88 11.82
CA THR A 100 -8.11 -7.33 11.69
C THR A 100 -8.54 -7.91 13.03
N GLY A 101 -9.58 -8.75 13.02
CA GLY A 101 -10.08 -9.44 14.20
C GLY A 101 -11.38 -10.19 13.91
N ASP A 102 -11.91 -10.86 14.92
CA ASP A 102 -13.14 -11.63 14.81
C ASP A 102 -14.37 -10.73 14.66
N ALA A 103 -15.27 -11.08 13.76
CA ALA A 103 -16.54 -10.40 13.56
C ALA A 103 -17.64 -11.41 13.22
N VAL A 104 -18.88 -11.07 13.55
CA VAL A 104 -20.05 -11.84 13.10
C VAL A 104 -20.44 -11.33 11.73
N VAL A 105 -20.45 -12.22 10.75
CA VAL A 105 -20.80 -11.91 9.36
C VAL A 105 -22.05 -12.70 8.97
N GLY A 106 -23.03 -12.03 8.37
CA GLY A 106 -24.23 -12.68 7.90
C GLY A 106 -25.32 -11.70 7.50
N THR A 107 -26.51 -12.24 7.22
CA THR A 107 -27.69 -11.44 6.90
C THR A 107 -28.30 -10.88 8.18
N ILE A 108 -28.13 -9.58 8.41
CA ILE A 108 -28.50 -8.89 9.63
C ILE A 108 -29.41 -7.70 9.27
N GLY A 109 -30.44 -7.46 10.06
CA GLY A 109 -31.34 -6.33 9.86
C GLY A 109 -32.68 -6.52 10.55
N SER A 110 -33.65 -5.66 10.23
CA SER A 110 -35.03 -5.82 10.67
C SER A 110 -35.75 -6.84 9.79
N GLU A 111 -36.94 -7.29 10.22
CA GLU A 111 -37.80 -8.18 9.41
C GLU A 111 -38.11 -7.61 8.01
N GLN A 112 -38.07 -6.29 7.85
CA GLN A 112 -38.42 -5.59 6.61
C GLN A 112 -37.20 -5.24 5.74
N ARG A 113 -35.99 -5.27 6.31
CA ARG A 113 -34.76 -4.88 5.61
C ARG A 113 -33.58 -5.63 6.20
N LEU A 114 -33.09 -6.58 5.42
CA LEU A 114 -31.92 -7.39 5.71
C LEU A 114 -30.75 -6.98 4.82
N GLU A 115 -29.56 -6.91 5.39
CA GLU A 115 -28.31 -6.64 4.68
C GLU A 115 -27.27 -7.70 5.04
N TYR A 116 -26.56 -8.25 4.05
CA TYR A 116 -25.39 -9.08 4.34
C TYR A 116 -24.27 -8.15 4.83
N THR A 117 -23.89 -8.27 6.09
CA THR A 117 -22.94 -7.34 6.71
C THR A 117 -22.18 -7.97 7.86
N ALA A 118 -21.21 -7.23 8.39
CA ALA A 118 -20.43 -7.63 9.54
C ALA A 118 -20.71 -6.73 10.74
N ILE A 119 -20.84 -7.32 11.93
CA ILE A 119 -20.99 -6.62 13.20
C ILE A 119 -19.99 -7.12 14.24
N GLY A 120 -19.64 -6.24 15.16
CA GLY A 120 -18.76 -6.58 16.27
C GLY A 120 -17.81 -5.44 16.62
N ASP A 121 -17.10 -5.63 17.72
CA ASP A 121 -16.11 -4.68 18.20
C ASP A 121 -14.98 -4.44 17.18
N THR A 122 -14.60 -5.47 16.43
CA THR A 122 -13.65 -5.37 15.30
C THR A 122 -14.09 -4.34 14.26
N ILE A 123 -15.37 -4.37 13.87
CA ILE A 123 -15.93 -3.46 12.86
C ILE A 123 -15.91 -2.01 13.38
N ASN A 124 -16.30 -1.83 14.65
CA ASN A 124 -16.28 -0.53 15.31
C ASN A 124 -14.86 0.04 15.42
N LEU A 125 -13.86 -0.78 15.76
CA LEU A 125 -12.46 -0.35 15.81
C LEU A 125 -11.98 0.08 14.43
N GLY A 126 -12.27 -0.68 13.37
CA GLY A 126 -11.93 -0.31 12.00
C GLY A 126 -12.44 1.07 11.60
N SER A 127 -13.70 1.40 11.95
CA SER A 127 -14.28 2.74 11.69
C SER A 127 -13.58 3.84 12.50
N ARG A 128 -13.20 3.57 13.75
CA ARG A 128 -12.50 4.58 14.58
C ARG A 128 -11.09 4.85 14.10
N LEU A 129 -10.38 3.82 13.62
CA LEU A 129 -9.06 4.00 13.04
C LEU A 129 -9.11 4.91 11.82
N GLU A 130 -10.16 4.84 11.02
CA GLU A 130 -10.39 5.76 9.90
C GLU A 130 -10.49 7.20 10.42
N GLY A 131 -11.34 7.45 11.42
CA GLY A 131 -11.47 8.80 12.00
C GLY A 131 -10.15 9.38 12.53
N LEU A 132 -9.31 8.54 13.17
CA LEU A 132 -7.99 8.94 13.69
C LEU A 132 -7.00 9.34 12.60
N THR A 133 -7.23 8.96 11.34
CA THR A 133 -6.35 9.33 10.23
C THR A 133 -6.24 10.85 10.07
N LYS A 134 -7.31 11.59 10.45
CA LYS A 134 -7.34 13.06 10.48
C LYS A 134 -6.45 13.60 11.61
N ASP A 135 -6.59 13.06 12.81
CA ASP A 135 -5.86 13.51 14.01
C ASP A 135 -4.34 13.30 13.87
N PHE A 136 -3.92 12.19 13.28
CA PHE A 136 -2.50 11.88 13.05
C PHE A 136 -1.95 12.43 11.73
N ASN A 137 -2.80 13.08 10.92
CA ASN A 137 -2.46 13.61 9.60
C ASN A 137 -1.72 12.59 8.70
N VAL A 138 -2.24 11.37 8.62
CA VAL A 138 -1.71 10.29 7.77
C VAL A 138 -2.84 9.68 6.93
N PRO A 139 -2.59 9.20 5.71
CA PRO A 139 -3.67 8.71 4.83
C PRO A 139 -4.24 7.36 5.26
N VAL A 140 -3.41 6.47 5.84
CA VAL A 140 -3.80 5.10 6.16
C VAL A 140 -3.31 4.75 7.56
N ILE A 141 -4.22 4.30 8.43
CA ILE A 141 -3.92 3.75 9.76
C ILE A 141 -4.34 2.30 9.81
N ILE A 142 -3.45 1.45 10.34
CA ILE A 142 -3.72 0.05 10.65
C ILE A 142 -3.56 -0.20 12.15
N SER A 143 -4.37 -1.12 12.68
CA SER A 143 -4.19 -1.64 14.04
C SER A 143 -2.93 -2.50 14.17
N GLU A 144 -2.49 -2.76 15.41
CA GLU A 144 -1.43 -3.73 15.70
C GLU A 144 -1.72 -5.14 15.14
N ALA A 145 -2.95 -5.63 15.24
CA ALA A 145 -3.32 -6.94 14.70
C ALA A 145 -3.03 -7.03 13.20
N THR A 146 -3.50 -6.03 12.44
CA THR A 146 -3.20 -5.92 11.01
C THR A 146 -1.70 -5.73 10.75
N TYR A 147 -1.01 -4.90 11.55
CA TYR A 147 0.43 -4.69 11.42
C TYR A 147 1.22 -6.00 11.56
N LEU A 148 0.87 -6.87 12.49
CA LEU A 148 1.58 -8.13 12.70
C LEU A 148 1.53 -9.06 11.48
N GLU A 149 0.44 -9.00 10.70
CA GLU A 149 0.26 -9.77 9.47
C GLU A 149 0.96 -9.13 8.25
N VAL A 150 1.16 -7.80 8.25
CA VAL A 150 1.55 -7.05 7.04
C VAL A 150 2.85 -6.24 7.19
N ARG A 151 3.46 -6.21 8.37
CA ARG A 151 4.92 -5.97 8.50
C ARG A 151 5.62 -6.96 7.56
N GLU A 152 6.87 -6.87 7.20
CA GLU A 152 7.49 -7.65 6.09
C GLU A 152 6.99 -7.29 4.69
N LEU A 153 5.71 -6.97 4.49
CA LEU A 153 5.16 -6.61 3.18
C LEU A 153 5.10 -5.10 2.95
N PHE A 154 4.86 -4.30 3.99
CA PHE A 154 4.70 -2.86 3.88
C PHE A 154 5.62 -2.07 4.83
N GLY A 155 6.03 -0.89 4.38
CA GLY A 155 6.63 0.13 5.24
C GLY A 155 5.57 0.69 6.16
N THR A 156 5.90 0.83 7.45
CA THR A 156 4.99 1.35 8.46
C THR A 156 5.74 2.24 9.43
N ARG A 157 5.02 3.18 10.04
CA ARG A 157 5.53 4.06 11.11
C ARG A 157 4.65 3.91 12.33
N ASP A 158 5.26 3.63 13.48
CA ASP A 158 4.59 3.59 14.78
C ASP A 158 3.98 4.95 15.10
N LEU A 159 2.69 4.98 15.47
CA LEU A 159 1.98 6.18 15.89
C LEU A 159 1.66 6.19 17.39
N GLY A 160 2.10 5.16 18.13
CA GLY A 160 1.82 4.98 19.54
C GLY A 160 0.49 4.26 19.80
N GLU A 161 0.01 4.43 21.02
CA GLU A 161 -1.23 3.81 21.51
C GLU A 161 -2.37 4.82 21.60
N VAL A 162 -3.56 4.37 21.25
CA VAL A 162 -4.78 5.17 21.34
C VAL A 162 -5.85 4.45 22.15
N THR A 163 -6.49 5.17 23.05
CA THR A 163 -7.69 4.69 23.74
C THR A 163 -8.91 5.10 22.93
N VAL A 164 -9.50 4.15 22.21
CA VAL A 164 -10.75 4.39 21.49
C VAL A 164 -11.95 4.29 22.42
N LYS A 165 -12.90 5.23 22.29
CA LYS A 165 -14.10 5.33 23.15
C LYS A 165 -14.85 4.00 23.31
N GLY A 166 -14.84 3.40 24.49
CA GLY A 166 -15.52 2.11 24.74
C GLY A 166 -14.61 0.88 24.68
N LYS A 167 -13.29 1.06 24.53
CA LYS A 167 -12.30 0.06 24.93
C LYS A 167 -11.55 0.54 26.18
N ALA A 168 -11.33 -0.37 27.11
CA ALA A 168 -10.48 -0.14 28.28
C ALA A 168 -8.98 -0.30 27.96
N ILE A 169 -8.65 -1.17 26.99
CA ILE A 169 -7.27 -1.47 26.60
C ILE A 169 -6.87 -0.56 25.43
N PRO A 170 -5.79 0.23 25.56
CA PRO A 170 -5.22 0.99 24.46
C PRO A 170 -4.85 0.08 23.28
N VAL A 171 -5.06 0.57 22.06
CA VAL A 171 -4.69 -0.15 20.85
C VAL A 171 -3.50 0.56 20.23
N LYS A 172 -2.42 -0.19 19.97
CA LYS A 172 -1.29 0.32 19.23
C LYS A 172 -1.63 0.44 17.74
N ILE A 173 -1.23 1.55 17.12
CA ILE A 173 -1.59 1.88 15.74
C ILE A 173 -0.37 2.30 14.93
N TYR A 174 -0.45 2.05 13.63
CA TYR A 174 0.65 2.29 12.70
C TYR A 174 0.13 3.02 11.45
N ALA A 175 0.90 3.98 10.96
CA ALA A 175 0.69 4.54 9.63
C ALA A 175 1.26 3.59 8.59
N VAL A 176 0.52 3.33 7.51
CA VAL A 176 1.08 2.67 6.32
C VAL A 176 1.77 3.72 5.47
N LEU A 177 3.02 3.44 5.12
CA LEU A 177 3.81 4.28 4.24
C LEU A 177 3.43 3.98 2.77
N PRO A 178 3.32 5.00 1.89
CA PRO A 178 3.07 4.80 0.46
C PRO A 178 4.02 3.76 -0.15
N HIS A 179 3.63 3.12 -1.25
CA HIS A 179 4.48 2.11 -1.94
C HIS A 179 5.89 2.63 -2.31
N GLN A 180 6.04 3.96 -2.40
CA GLN A 180 7.32 4.65 -2.61
C GLN A 180 8.08 4.94 -1.30
N ALA A 181 7.39 5.07 -0.18
CA ALA A 181 7.98 5.19 1.15
C ALA A 181 8.32 3.79 1.69
N ARG A 182 9.32 3.21 1.05
CA ARG A 182 9.84 1.85 1.27
C ARG A 182 10.48 1.77 2.66
N ARG A 183 10.54 0.55 3.25
CA ARG A 183 11.17 0.28 4.57
C ARG A 183 12.62 0.77 4.66
N GLU A 184 13.30 0.80 3.52
CA GLU A 184 14.65 1.32 3.39
C GLU A 184 14.68 2.41 2.31
N PRO A 185 15.49 3.48 2.51
CA PRO A 185 15.78 4.45 1.48
C PRO A 185 16.27 3.74 0.22
N ARG A 186 15.72 4.14 -0.92
CA ARG A 186 16.11 3.62 -2.22
C ARG A 186 16.73 4.71 -3.05
N VAL A 187 17.74 4.34 -3.82
CA VAL A 187 18.43 5.26 -4.70
C VAL A 187 18.21 4.82 -6.14
N ALA A 188 17.85 5.78 -6.99
CA ALA A 188 17.90 5.55 -8.43
C ALA A 188 19.34 5.20 -8.80
N MET A 189 19.50 4.11 -9.54
CA MET A 189 20.80 3.61 -9.91
C MET A 189 20.73 3.07 -11.33
N GLU A 190 21.53 3.66 -12.22
CA GLU A 190 21.72 3.11 -13.55
C GLU A 190 22.71 1.96 -13.48
N GLY A 191 22.32 0.78 -13.91
CA GLY A 191 23.16 -0.41 -13.91
C GLY A 191 22.50 -1.54 -14.69
N ARG A 192 23.26 -2.60 -14.94
CA ARG A 192 22.75 -3.79 -15.62
C ARG A 192 22.58 -4.91 -14.61
N ALA A 193 21.55 -5.72 -14.80
CA ALA A 193 21.31 -6.92 -14.03
C ALA A 193 21.20 -8.12 -14.97
N ALA A 194 21.84 -9.22 -14.62
CA ALA A 194 21.50 -10.53 -15.14
C ALA A 194 20.66 -11.25 -14.08
N VAL A 195 19.47 -11.72 -14.49
CA VAL A 195 18.51 -12.43 -13.65
C VAL A 195 18.48 -13.88 -14.10
N SER A 196 18.68 -14.81 -13.18
CA SER A 196 18.62 -16.24 -13.48
C SER A 196 17.61 -16.97 -12.61
N ASP A 197 16.74 -17.77 -13.22
CA ASP A 197 15.83 -18.69 -12.53
C ASP A 197 16.43 -20.10 -12.34
N GLY A 198 17.72 -20.27 -12.68
CA GLY A 198 18.44 -21.55 -12.65
C GLY A 198 18.48 -22.28 -13.99
N GLU A 199 17.55 -21.98 -14.91
CA GLU A 199 17.52 -22.57 -16.27
C GLU A 199 17.87 -21.53 -17.32
N VAL A 200 17.31 -20.33 -17.20
CA VAL A 200 17.46 -19.22 -18.13
C VAL A 200 18.12 -18.06 -17.39
N THR A 201 18.97 -17.33 -18.10
CA THR A 201 19.47 -16.02 -17.65
C THR A 201 19.01 -14.95 -18.61
N VAL A 202 18.35 -13.92 -18.09
CA VAL A 202 17.86 -12.77 -18.85
C VAL A 202 18.53 -11.49 -18.39
N ALA A 203 18.74 -10.57 -19.33
CA ALA A 203 19.21 -9.23 -19.02
C ALA A 203 18.05 -8.34 -18.55
N ALA A 204 18.38 -7.39 -17.68
CA ALA A 204 17.51 -6.33 -17.22
C ALA A 204 18.34 -5.09 -16.91
N GLU A 205 17.66 -3.96 -16.77
CA GLU A 205 18.25 -2.75 -16.21
C GLU A 205 17.83 -2.59 -14.75
N ILE A 206 18.72 -1.98 -13.97
CA ILE A 206 18.43 -1.58 -12.60
C ILE A 206 17.70 -0.23 -12.67
N GLY A 207 16.55 -0.16 -12.00
CA GLY A 207 15.81 1.09 -11.82
C GLY A 207 16.20 1.77 -10.52
N ASP A 208 16.11 1.04 -9.41
CA ASP A 208 16.48 1.50 -8.08
C ASP A 208 17.03 0.34 -7.23
N LEU A 209 17.78 0.68 -6.18
CA LEU A 209 18.27 -0.30 -5.20
C LEU A 209 18.16 0.22 -3.77
N SER A 210 18.09 -0.72 -2.83
CA SER A 210 18.21 -0.52 -1.39
C SER A 210 19.14 -1.58 -0.81
N ARG A 211 19.36 -1.51 0.50
CA ARG A 211 20.17 -2.51 1.22
C ARG A 211 19.57 -3.92 1.16
N GLY A 212 18.24 -4.04 1.04
CA GLY A 212 17.49 -5.28 1.02
C GLY A 212 16.70 -5.55 -0.27
N GLY A 213 16.87 -4.77 -1.34
CA GLY A 213 16.14 -5.08 -2.58
C GLY A 213 16.53 -4.26 -3.79
N VAL A 214 16.09 -4.75 -4.95
CA VAL A 214 16.44 -4.22 -6.28
C VAL A 214 15.17 -4.11 -7.11
N ALA A 215 14.97 -3.00 -7.81
CA ALA A 215 13.93 -2.88 -8.82
C ALA A 215 14.56 -3.01 -10.21
N LEU A 216 13.95 -3.85 -11.03
CA LEU A 216 14.35 -4.12 -12.40
C LEU A 216 13.35 -3.52 -13.38
N ARG A 217 13.85 -3.16 -14.56
CA ARG A 217 13.08 -2.69 -15.72
C ARG A 217 13.68 -3.27 -17.00
N ALA A 218 12.97 -3.17 -18.12
CA ALA A 218 13.39 -3.74 -19.40
C ALA A 218 13.76 -5.24 -19.30
N LEU A 219 13.02 -5.99 -18.47
CA LEU A 219 13.15 -7.44 -18.39
C LEU A 219 12.74 -8.06 -19.72
N ALA A 220 13.66 -8.82 -20.33
CA ALA A 220 13.39 -9.52 -21.59
C ALA A 220 12.33 -10.63 -21.44
N LYS A 221 12.05 -11.09 -20.21
CA LYS A 221 11.03 -12.08 -19.87
C LYS A 221 10.35 -11.68 -18.56
N PRO A 222 9.01 -11.71 -18.47
CA PRO A 222 8.30 -11.47 -17.22
C PRO A 222 8.70 -12.47 -16.13
N LEU A 223 8.66 -12.01 -14.88
CA LEU A 223 8.85 -12.85 -13.69
C LEU A 223 7.52 -13.04 -12.97
N ASP A 224 7.41 -14.11 -12.20
CA ASP A 224 6.21 -14.39 -11.40
C ASP A 224 6.40 -13.94 -9.95
N ARG A 225 5.34 -13.40 -9.33
CA ARG A 225 5.38 -13.04 -7.91
C ARG A 225 5.62 -14.29 -7.05
N GLY A 226 6.57 -14.20 -6.11
CA GLY A 226 7.01 -15.30 -5.26
C GLY A 226 8.12 -16.16 -5.87
N GLN A 227 8.48 -15.95 -7.14
CA GLN A 227 9.60 -16.65 -7.78
C GLN A 227 10.92 -16.30 -7.09
N ILE A 228 11.80 -17.30 -6.94
CA ILE A 228 13.17 -17.12 -6.46
C ILE A 228 14.12 -17.11 -7.64
N VAL A 229 14.95 -16.07 -7.73
CA VAL A 229 15.95 -15.89 -8.79
C VAL A 229 17.30 -15.51 -8.20
N ALA A 230 18.38 -15.80 -8.91
CA ALA A 230 19.71 -15.25 -8.65
C ALA A 230 19.91 -13.95 -9.46
N LEU A 231 20.63 -13.00 -8.89
CA LEU A 231 20.98 -11.74 -9.56
C LEU A 231 22.49 -11.55 -9.63
N ARG A 232 22.96 -11.06 -10.77
CA ARG A 232 24.30 -10.49 -10.93
C ARG A 232 24.15 -9.05 -11.37
N LEU A 233 24.57 -8.12 -10.51
CA LEU A 233 24.36 -6.68 -10.68
C LEU A 233 25.68 -6.01 -11.06
N GLU A 234 25.71 -5.38 -12.23
CA GLU A 234 26.80 -4.54 -12.71
C GLU A 234 26.46 -3.09 -12.39
N LEU A 235 27.10 -2.57 -11.35
CA LEU A 235 26.80 -1.28 -10.74
C LEU A 235 27.94 -0.28 -10.97
N PRO A 236 27.65 1.00 -11.22
CA PRO A 236 28.68 2.03 -11.40
C PRO A 236 29.58 2.17 -10.17
N GLY A 237 30.89 2.30 -10.41
CA GLY A 237 31.88 2.48 -9.35
C GLY A 237 32.21 1.24 -8.54
N GLN A 238 31.67 0.06 -8.89
CA GLN A 238 32.08 -1.22 -8.32
C GLN A 238 33.11 -1.90 -9.22
N ALA A 239 34.21 -2.37 -8.62
CA ALA A 239 35.27 -3.07 -9.35
C ALA A 239 34.86 -4.49 -9.78
N ARG A 240 33.86 -5.07 -9.09
CA ARG A 240 33.29 -6.38 -9.40
C ARG A 240 31.76 -6.33 -9.34
N PRO A 241 31.05 -7.21 -10.07
CA PRO A 241 29.60 -7.33 -9.94
C PRO A 241 29.20 -7.80 -8.55
N VAL A 242 28.06 -7.28 -8.08
CA VAL A 242 27.42 -7.72 -6.84
C VAL A 242 26.57 -8.94 -7.14
N THR A 243 26.74 -10.01 -6.37
CA THR A 243 26.00 -11.26 -6.58
C THR A 243 24.96 -11.47 -5.47
N VAL A 244 23.72 -11.70 -5.86
CA VAL A 244 22.63 -12.09 -4.98
C VAL A 244 22.27 -13.53 -5.30
N VAL A 245 22.52 -14.43 -4.36
CA VAL A 245 22.32 -15.87 -4.52
C VAL A 245 20.83 -16.20 -4.60
N LYS A 246 20.01 -15.54 -3.76
CA LYS A 246 18.56 -15.67 -3.79
C LYS A 246 17.90 -14.31 -3.62
N ALA A 247 17.04 -13.97 -4.56
CA ALA A 247 16.13 -12.85 -4.50
C ALA A 247 14.71 -13.33 -4.76
N GLU A 248 13.76 -12.87 -3.95
CA GLU A 248 12.35 -13.20 -4.12
C GLU A 248 11.63 -12.06 -4.84
N VAL A 249 10.85 -12.40 -5.85
CA VAL A 249 10.04 -11.44 -6.61
C VAL A 249 8.83 -11.02 -5.77
N MET A 250 8.84 -9.78 -5.27
CA MET A 250 7.77 -9.24 -4.42
C MET A 250 6.58 -8.74 -5.25
N TRP A 251 6.86 -8.22 -6.44
CA TRP A 251 5.89 -7.82 -7.45
C TRP A 251 6.53 -7.90 -8.83
N ALA A 252 5.71 -8.12 -9.86
CA ALA A 252 6.11 -8.10 -11.25
C ALA A 252 4.98 -7.51 -12.10
N GLN A 253 5.34 -6.75 -13.13
CA GLN A 253 4.44 -6.15 -14.09
C GLN A 253 5.16 -6.03 -15.43
N GLU A 254 4.74 -6.83 -16.42
CA GLU A 254 5.31 -6.87 -17.77
C GLU A 254 6.85 -6.99 -17.75
N ASP A 255 7.57 -5.91 -18.06
CA ASP A 255 9.03 -5.84 -18.15
C ASP A 255 9.69 -5.31 -16.86
N ARG A 256 8.94 -5.19 -15.75
CA ARG A 256 9.42 -4.65 -14.47
C ARG A 256 9.17 -5.63 -13.33
N ALA A 257 10.09 -5.66 -12.38
CA ALA A 257 9.93 -6.45 -11.17
C ALA A 257 10.64 -5.80 -9.98
N GLY A 258 10.06 -5.97 -8.78
CA GLY A 258 10.69 -5.61 -7.53
C GLY A 258 11.10 -6.86 -6.78
N LEU A 259 12.39 -6.96 -6.46
CA LEU A 259 12.95 -8.12 -5.80
C LEU A 259 13.48 -7.77 -4.41
N ARG A 260 13.29 -8.69 -3.47
CA ARG A 260 13.86 -8.65 -2.12
C ARG A 260 15.08 -9.57 -2.07
N VAL A 261 16.21 -9.06 -1.58
CA VAL A 261 17.42 -9.85 -1.36
C VAL A 261 17.19 -10.79 -0.19
N VAL A 262 17.12 -12.09 -0.47
CA VAL A 262 16.97 -13.14 0.53
C VAL A 262 18.35 -13.62 0.99
N ASP A 263 19.22 -13.93 0.03
CA ASP A 263 20.55 -14.47 0.29
C ASP A 263 21.62 -13.81 -0.60
N ALA A 264 22.69 -13.35 0.04
CA ALA A 264 23.85 -12.69 -0.57
C ALA A 264 24.99 -12.73 0.45
N SER A 265 26.23 -12.75 -0.03
CA SER A 265 27.43 -12.72 0.82
C SER A 265 27.48 -11.45 1.68
N GLU A 266 28.17 -11.49 2.82
CA GLU A 266 28.34 -10.28 3.65
C GLU A 266 28.99 -9.13 2.87
N GLU A 267 29.96 -9.44 2.01
CA GLU A 267 30.64 -8.48 1.16
C GLU A 267 29.67 -7.84 0.15
N ASP A 268 28.83 -8.64 -0.51
CA ASP A 268 27.82 -8.15 -1.47
C ASP A 268 26.72 -7.34 -0.77
N ARG A 269 26.30 -7.74 0.43
CA ARG A 269 25.34 -6.96 1.24
C ARG A 269 25.93 -5.62 1.68
N ALA A 270 27.21 -5.59 2.04
CA ALA A 270 27.92 -4.36 2.38
C ALA A 270 28.00 -3.42 1.17
N ALA A 271 28.33 -3.95 -0.02
CA ALA A 271 28.36 -3.16 -1.25
C ALA A 271 27.00 -2.54 -1.61
N LEU A 272 25.90 -3.31 -1.48
CA LEU A 272 24.53 -2.78 -1.68
C LEU A 272 24.19 -1.68 -0.67
N ALA A 273 24.55 -1.86 0.60
CA ALA A 273 24.31 -0.87 1.64
C ALA A 273 25.08 0.44 1.37
N GLU A 274 26.36 0.34 1.03
CA GLU A 274 27.24 1.48 0.76
C GLU A 274 26.76 2.29 -0.45
N LEU A 275 26.34 1.62 -1.52
CA LEU A 275 25.79 2.28 -2.71
C LEU A 275 24.46 2.99 -2.41
N ALA A 276 23.59 2.35 -1.62
CA ALA A 276 22.35 2.97 -1.17
C ALA A 276 22.58 4.23 -0.33
N LEU A 277 23.64 4.26 0.49
CA LEU A 277 24.02 5.42 1.31
C LEU A 277 24.62 6.55 0.47
N ARG A 278 25.64 6.25 -0.36
CA ARG A 278 26.37 7.26 -1.14
C ARG A 278 25.50 8.04 -2.11
N SER A 279 24.55 7.37 -2.76
CA SER A 279 23.65 8.04 -3.70
C SER A 279 22.56 8.86 -3.00
N ALA A 280 22.19 8.51 -1.76
CA ALA A 280 21.28 9.32 -0.96
C ALA A 280 21.91 10.64 -0.52
N GLU A 281 23.21 10.64 -0.20
CA GLU A 281 23.96 11.85 0.17
C GLU A 281 24.15 12.81 -1.02
N ARG A 282 24.42 12.29 -2.22
CA ARG A 282 24.55 13.12 -3.44
C ARG A 282 23.23 13.75 -3.90
N GLY A 283 22.10 13.09 -3.67
CA GLY A 283 20.78 13.65 -3.97
C GLY A 283 20.42 14.82 -3.06
N ALA A 284 20.89 14.81 -1.81
CA ALA A 284 20.66 15.90 -0.85
C ALA A 284 21.44 17.19 -1.20
N ASP A 285 22.65 17.06 -1.75
CA ASP A 285 23.50 18.20 -2.15
C ASP A 285 23.06 18.85 -3.48
N ALA A 286 22.37 18.12 -4.35
CA ALA A 286 21.85 18.65 -5.62
C ALA A 286 20.56 19.49 -5.47
N THR A 287 20.01 19.57 -4.26
CA THR A 287 18.75 20.28 -3.95
C THR A 287 18.97 21.52 -3.06
N ARG A 288 20.22 21.99 -2.93
CA ARG A 288 20.59 23.23 -2.23
C ARG A 288 21.02 24.33 -3.18
#